data_AF-A0A914BHM9-F1
#
_entry.id   AF-A0A914BHM9-F1
#
_cell.length_a   1.000
_cell.length_b   1.000
_cell.length_c   1.000
_cell.angle_alpha   90.00
_cell.angle_beta   90.00
_cell.angle_gamma   90.00
#
_symmetry.space_group_name_H-M   'P 1'
#
loop_
_entity.id
_entity.type
_entity.pdbx_description
1 polymer ?
#
loop_
_entity_poly.entity_id
_entity_poly.type
_entity_poly.pdbx_seq_one_letter_code
_entity_poly.pdbx_strand_id
1 'polypeptide(L)'
;MALGIMTVYGCDWTEEQIYKVFEDLRGSVWAYNYVHSLSGFGITHRGLEKIGENKASFFGKIIQSGSHLKSIQMILNKTADGTGINSNTLALQMKAHPELRDKLHVVTSWGPLPVYPGVANSELPEEVRYLSSRRLRSRTGRFLTWILNRMHIRDVCFYPRFIKRCMP
;
A
#
# COMPACT_ATOMS: atom_id res chain seq x y z
N MET A 1 14.88 -2.50 -5.53
CA MET A 1 13.69 -3.39 -5.57
C MET A 1 12.49 -2.55 -5.91
N ALA A 2 11.78 -2.91 -6.97
CA ALA A 2 10.61 -2.19 -7.44
C ALA A 2 9.40 -2.56 -6.57
N LEU A 3 8.63 -1.57 -6.12
CA LEU A 3 7.57 -1.76 -5.13
C LEU A 3 6.31 -2.27 -5.82
N GLY A 4 5.95 -3.54 -5.67
CA GLY A 4 4.68 -4.07 -6.16
C GLY A 4 3.52 -3.68 -5.23
N ILE A 5 2.31 -3.63 -5.77
CA ILE A 5 1.08 -3.79 -4.99
C ILE A 5 0.66 -5.23 -5.15
N MET A 6 0.30 -5.85 -4.03
CA MET A 6 -0.38 -7.13 -4.01
C MET A 6 -1.81 -6.86 -3.59
N THR A 7 -2.76 -7.27 -4.43
CA THR A 7 -4.14 -7.40 -4.00
C THR A 7 -4.23 -8.68 -3.20
N VAL A 8 -4.52 -8.50 -1.92
CA VAL A 8 -4.60 -9.58 -0.96
C VAL A 8 -6.06 -9.77 -0.61
N TYR A 9 -6.51 -11.00 -0.61
CA TYR A 9 -7.85 -11.40 -0.20
C TYR A 9 -7.75 -12.52 0.83
N GLY A 10 -8.83 -12.72 1.58
CA GLY A 10 -8.90 -13.70 2.67
C GLY A 10 -9.40 -15.04 2.21
N CYS A 11 -8.84 -16.08 2.84
CA CYS A 11 -9.18 -17.49 2.70
C CYS A 11 -10.64 -17.82 3.08
N ASP A 12 -11.22 -18.68 2.25
CA ASP A 12 -12.32 -19.64 2.45
C ASP A 12 -13.46 -19.19 3.37
N TRP A 13 -14.39 -18.45 2.75
CA TRP A 13 -15.79 -18.49 3.14
C TRP A 13 -16.35 -19.84 2.73
N THR A 14 -16.00 -20.91 3.47
CA THR A 14 -16.35 -22.31 3.12
C THR A 14 -15.66 -22.80 1.84
N GLU A 15 -15.62 -24.12 1.59
CA GLU A 15 -15.00 -24.71 0.40
C GLU A 15 -15.54 -24.16 -0.94
N GLU A 16 -16.64 -23.41 -0.93
CA GLU A 16 -17.33 -22.89 -2.11
C GLU A 16 -16.85 -21.53 -2.62
N GLN A 17 -16.10 -20.74 -1.83
CA GLN A 17 -15.80 -19.34 -2.19
C GLN A 17 -14.30 -19.07 -2.34
N ILE A 18 -13.72 -19.68 -3.37
CA ILE A 18 -12.30 -19.52 -3.74
C ILE A 18 -12.20 -18.44 -4.82
N TYR A 19 -11.73 -17.25 -4.47
CA TYR A 19 -11.29 -16.26 -5.46
C TYR A 19 -9.96 -16.72 -6.06
N LYS A 20 -9.79 -16.71 -7.37
CA LYS A 20 -8.54 -17.10 -8.06
C LYS A 20 -7.96 -15.95 -8.87
N VAL A 21 -8.84 -15.12 -9.44
CA VAL A 21 -8.49 -13.91 -10.18
C VAL A 21 -9.19 -12.69 -9.57
N PHE A 22 -8.75 -11.50 -9.95
CA PHE A 22 -9.29 -10.26 -9.38
C PHE A 22 -10.78 -10.09 -9.70
N GLU A 23 -11.20 -10.55 -10.87
CA GLU A 23 -12.57 -10.49 -11.38
C GLU A 23 -13.56 -11.27 -10.51
N ASP A 24 -13.09 -12.31 -9.82
CA ASP A 24 -13.92 -13.11 -8.90
C ASP A 24 -14.40 -12.28 -7.70
N LEU A 25 -13.74 -11.17 -7.39
CA LEU A 25 -14.13 -10.25 -6.31
C LEU A 25 -15.32 -9.36 -6.68
N ARG A 26 -15.94 -9.55 -7.85
CA ARG A 26 -17.15 -8.82 -8.23
C ARG A 26 -18.27 -9.09 -7.22
N GLY A 27 -18.97 -8.04 -6.80
CA GLY A 27 -20.03 -8.10 -5.79
C GLY A 27 -19.53 -8.31 -4.35
N SER A 28 -18.23 -8.49 -4.14
CA SER A 28 -17.64 -8.71 -2.81
C SER A 28 -17.54 -7.42 -1.97
N VAL A 29 -17.19 -7.59 -0.69
CA VAL A 29 -16.88 -6.51 0.24
C VAL A 29 -15.40 -6.13 0.13
N TRP A 30 -15.12 -4.93 -0.35
CA TRP A 30 -13.75 -4.44 -0.52
C TRP A 30 -13.33 -3.47 0.59
N ALA A 31 -12.19 -3.74 1.22
CA ALA A 31 -11.57 -2.82 2.17
C ALA A 31 -10.46 -1.98 1.52
N TYR A 32 -10.40 -0.70 1.87
CA TYR A 32 -9.31 0.20 1.50
C TYR A 32 -8.84 1.02 2.71
N ASN A 33 -7.57 1.39 2.77
CA ASN A 33 -7.05 2.15 3.90
C ASN A 33 -7.53 3.62 3.92
N TYR A 34 -7.21 4.39 2.90
CA TYR A 34 -7.56 5.80 2.73
C TYR A 34 -7.68 6.13 1.24
N VAL A 35 -8.56 7.07 0.91
CA VAL A 35 -8.79 7.53 -0.48
C VAL A 35 -7.51 8.06 -1.15
N HIS A 36 -6.61 8.68 -0.39
CA HIS A 36 -5.34 9.21 -0.90
C HIS A 36 -4.21 8.17 -0.95
N SER A 37 -4.47 6.93 -0.54
CA SER A 37 -3.45 5.89 -0.64
C SER A 37 -3.30 5.41 -2.07
N LEU A 38 -2.11 5.61 -2.65
CA LEU A 38 -1.81 5.07 -3.97
C LEU A 38 -1.96 3.54 -4.00
N SER A 39 -1.37 2.85 -3.01
CA SER A 39 -1.36 1.39 -2.94
C SER A 39 -2.63 0.76 -2.40
N GLY A 40 -3.31 1.41 -1.47
CA GLY A 40 -4.53 0.86 -0.86
C GLY A 40 -5.83 1.28 -1.55
N PHE A 41 -5.80 2.26 -2.46
CA PHE A 41 -7.00 2.75 -3.14
C PHE A 41 -6.76 3.08 -4.62
N GLY A 42 -5.80 3.97 -4.91
CA GLY A 42 -5.66 4.58 -6.23
C GLY A 42 -5.34 3.59 -7.36
N ILE A 43 -4.56 2.55 -7.08
CA ILE A 43 -4.19 1.58 -8.11
C ILE A 43 -5.30 0.57 -8.39
N THR A 44 -6.03 0.11 -7.38
CA THR A 44 -7.24 -0.69 -7.60
C THR A 44 -8.24 0.09 -8.44
N HIS A 45 -8.42 1.38 -8.14
CA HIS A 45 -9.31 2.24 -8.91
C HIS A 45 -8.89 2.34 -10.38
N ARG A 46 -7.60 2.56 -10.67
CA ARG A 46 -7.07 2.57 -12.04
C ARG A 46 -7.15 1.20 -12.72
N GLY A 47 -6.98 0.11 -11.95
CA GLY A 47 -7.11 -1.26 -12.46
C GLY A 47 -8.52 -1.53 -12.97
N LEU A 48 -9.52 -1.12 -12.20
CA LEU A 48 -10.93 -1.19 -12.57
C LEU A 48 -11.24 -0.33 -13.80
N GLU A 49 -10.77 0.93 -13.83
CA GLU A 49 -10.99 1.82 -14.98
C GLU A 49 -10.46 1.22 -16.30
N LYS A 50 -9.30 0.54 -16.26
CA LYS A 50 -8.72 -0.10 -17.43
C LYS A 50 -9.56 -1.24 -18.02
N ILE A 51 -10.36 -1.90 -17.20
CA ILE A 51 -11.26 -2.97 -17.65
C ILE A 51 -12.70 -2.46 -17.87
N GLY A 52 -12.89 -1.14 -17.92
CA GLY A 52 -14.21 -0.52 -18.13
C GLY A 52 -15.12 -0.58 -16.90
N GLU A 53 -14.57 -0.91 -15.73
CA GLU A 53 -15.29 -1.05 -14.48
C GLU A 53 -15.06 0.16 -13.56
N ASN A 54 -16.00 0.38 -12.64
CA ASN A 54 -15.78 1.31 -11.54
C ASN A 54 -16.01 0.61 -10.20
N LYS A 55 -15.34 1.08 -9.15
CA LYS A 55 -15.41 0.46 -7.82
C LYS A 55 -16.84 0.36 -7.26
N ALA A 56 -17.70 1.33 -7.54
CA ALA A 56 -19.06 1.38 -7.00
C ALA A 56 -20.01 0.38 -7.68
N SER A 57 -19.74 0.00 -8.94
CA SER A 57 -20.47 -1.04 -9.66
C SER A 57 -19.83 -2.42 -9.53
N PHE A 58 -18.51 -2.48 -9.37
CA PHE A 58 -17.77 -3.73 -9.33
C PHE A 58 -17.89 -4.43 -7.97
N PHE A 59 -17.76 -3.71 -6.86
CA PHE A 59 -17.88 -4.27 -5.51
C PHE A 59 -19.29 -4.08 -4.97
N GLY A 60 -19.79 -5.06 -4.21
CA GLY A 60 -21.11 -4.95 -3.56
C GLY A 60 -21.08 -3.99 -2.37
N LYS A 61 -19.92 -3.86 -1.71
CA LYS A 61 -19.71 -2.92 -0.61
C LYS A 61 -18.26 -2.47 -0.55
N ILE A 62 -18.02 -1.21 -0.22
CA ILE A 62 -16.66 -0.68 -0.02
C ILE A 62 -16.55 -0.09 1.38
N ILE A 63 -15.49 -0.44 2.12
CA ILE A 63 -15.28 -0.01 3.51
C ILE A 63 -13.89 0.62 3.67
N GLN A 64 -13.83 1.79 4.30
CA GLN A 64 -12.56 2.42 4.68
C GLN A 64 -12.05 1.84 6.00
N SER A 65 -10.93 1.12 5.96
CA SER A 65 -10.31 0.48 7.12
C SER A 65 -9.39 1.41 7.93
N GLY A 66 -8.86 2.47 7.30
CA GLY A 66 -7.93 3.42 7.92
C GLY A 66 -6.47 2.97 8.01
N SER A 67 -6.10 1.73 7.67
CA SER A 67 -4.68 1.33 7.53
C SER A 67 -4.55 0.00 6.80
N HIS A 68 -3.37 -0.29 6.24
CA HIS A 68 -3.11 -1.61 5.65
C HIS A 68 -3.25 -2.75 6.68
N LEU A 69 -2.84 -2.53 7.93
CA LEU A 69 -2.98 -3.55 8.98
C LEU A 69 -4.45 -3.79 9.36
N LYS A 70 -5.23 -2.71 9.47
CA LYS A 70 -6.68 -2.82 9.71
C LYS A 70 -7.37 -3.52 8.53
N SER A 71 -6.98 -3.23 7.29
CA SER A 71 -7.44 -3.98 6.13
C SER A 71 -7.15 -5.48 6.24
N ILE A 72 -5.92 -5.88 6.59
CA ILE A 72 -5.58 -7.29 6.84
C ILE A 72 -6.47 -7.87 7.93
N GLN A 73 -6.66 -7.16 9.05
CA GLN A 73 -7.52 -7.63 10.13
C GLN A 73 -8.97 -7.81 9.68
N MET A 74 -9.49 -6.92 8.84
CA MET A 74 -10.86 -7.05 8.31
C MET A 74 -11.04 -8.30 7.46
N ILE A 75 -10.02 -8.64 6.67
CA ILE A 75 -9.96 -9.87 5.88
C ILE A 75 -9.96 -11.09 6.81
N LEU A 76 -9.07 -11.11 7.81
CA LEU A 76 -8.97 -12.21 8.78
C LEU A 76 -10.26 -12.37 9.62
N ASN A 77 -10.96 -11.27 9.90
CA ASN A 77 -12.22 -11.26 10.63
C ASN A 77 -13.44 -11.57 9.74
N LYS A 78 -13.24 -11.83 8.44
CA LYS A 78 -14.34 -12.05 7.48
C LYS A 78 -15.33 -10.88 7.45
N THR A 79 -14.81 -9.66 7.52
CA THR A 79 -15.60 -8.42 7.38
C THR A 79 -15.31 -7.68 6.07
N ALA A 80 -14.31 -8.16 5.33
CA ALA A 80 -14.01 -7.82 3.96
C ALA A 80 -13.49 -9.07 3.24
N ASP A 81 -13.65 -9.11 1.94
CA ASP A 81 -13.23 -10.21 1.07
C ASP A 81 -11.88 -9.91 0.43
N GLY A 82 -11.67 -8.65 -0.01
CA GLY A 82 -10.46 -8.22 -0.68
C GLY A 82 -9.95 -6.85 -0.22
N THR A 83 -8.64 -6.62 -0.35
CA THR A 83 -8.02 -5.32 -0.08
C THR A 83 -6.73 -5.11 -0.88
N GLY A 84 -6.43 -3.86 -1.22
CA GLY A 84 -5.14 -3.47 -1.80
C GLY A 84 -4.07 -3.28 -0.71
N ILE A 85 -2.92 -3.97 -0.83
CA ILE A 85 -1.82 -3.87 0.14
C ILE A 85 -0.49 -3.60 -0.58
N ASN A 86 0.31 -2.70 -0.01
CA ASN A 86 1.69 -2.52 -0.45
C ASN A 86 2.50 -3.82 -0.20
N SER A 87 3.27 -4.28 -1.20
CA SER A 87 3.99 -5.55 -1.11
C SER A 87 5.01 -5.60 0.04
N ASN A 88 5.67 -4.48 0.37
CA ASN A 88 6.59 -4.44 1.52
C ASN A 88 5.83 -4.57 2.84
N THR A 89 4.66 -3.92 2.95
CA THR A 89 3.83 -4.04 4.15
C THR A 89 3.39 -5.50 4.32
N LEU A 90 2.90 -6.13 3.26
CA LEU A 90 2.51 -7.54 3.29
C LEU A 90 3.69 -8.45 3.64
N ALA A 91 4.84 -8.28 2.98
CA ALA A 91 6.02 -9.10 3.21
C ALA A 91 6.56 -8.97 4.64
N LEU A 92 6.52 -7.77 5.22
CA LEU A 92 6.90 -7.54 6.62
C LEU A 92 5.92 -8.21 7.58
N GLN A 93 4.62 -8.11 7.31
CA GLN A 93 3.60 -8.79 8.12
C GLN A 93 3.74 -10.31 8.04
N MET A 94 3.87 -10.89 6.84
CA MET A 94 4.10 -12.34 6.66
C MET A 94 5.44 -12.82 7.22
N LYS A 95 6.42 -11.93 7.40
CA LYS A 95 7.67 -12.27 8.09
C LYS A 95 7.49 -12.28 9.61
N ALA A 96 6.73 -11.33 10.14
CA ALA A 96 6.43 -11.23 11.57
C ALA A 96 5.40 -12.28 12.04
N HIS A 97 4.48 -12.64 11.14
CA HIS A 97 3.33 -13.51 11.36
C HIS A 97 3.25 -14.54 10.21
N PRO A 98 4.07 -15.60 10.24
CA PRO A 98 4.13 -16.60 9.17
C PRO A 98 2.78 -17.26 8.86
N GLU A 99 1.90 -17.38 9.86
CA GLU A 99 0.55 -17.94 9.73
C GLU A 99 -0.35 -17.16 8.78
N LEU A 100 0.00 -15.91 8.45
CA LEU A 100 -0.73 -15.11 7.46
C LEU A 100 -0.57 -15.67 6.04
N ARG A 101 0.46 -16.48 5.77
CA ARG A 101 0.66 -17.09 4.44
C ARG A 101 -0.40 -18.11 4.09
N ASP A 102 -0.94 -18.77 5.09
CA ASP A 102 -1.99 -19.78 4.92
C ASP A 102 -3.38 -19.15 4.92
N LYS A 103 -3.52 -17.94 5.45
CA LYS A 103 -4.81 -17.22 5.61
C LYS A 103 -5.07 -16.17 4.55
N LEU A 104 -4.01 -15.66 3.92
CA LEU A 104 -4.06 -14.58 2.95
C LEU A 104 -3.52 -15.06 1.61
N HIS A 105 -4.28 -14.82 0.55
CA HIS A 105 -3.89 -15.17 -0.80
C HIS A 105 -3.77 -13.91 -1.65
N VAL A 106 -2.89 -13.96 -2.64
CA VAL A 106 -2.67 -12.86 -3.58
C VAL A 106 -3.30 -13.24 -4.92
N VAL A 107 -4.43 -12.63 -5.29
CA VAL A 107 -5.11 -12.92 -6.59
C VAL A 107 -4.47 -12.14 -7.74
N THR A 108 -3.93 -10.96 -7.46
CA THR A 108 -3.33 -10.13 -8.49
C THR A 108 -2.28 -9.21 -7.89
N SER A 109 -1.35 -8.77 -8.73
CA SER A 109 -0.32 -7.81 -8.37
C SER A 109 -0.22 -6.73 -9.43
N TRP A 110 -0.23 -5.47 -9.00
CA TRP A 110 -0.10 -4.32 -9.89
C TRP A 110 1.18 -3.56 -9.60
N GLY A 111 1.95 -3.25 -10.64
CA GLY A 111 3.18 -2.49 -10.51
C GLY A 111 4.20 -2.81 -11.60
N PRO A 112 5.47 -2.40 -11.40
CA PRO A 112 5.98 -1.76 -10.19
C PRO A 112 5.51 -0.31 -9.98
N LEU A 113 5.43 0.11 -8.72
CA LEU A 113 5.25 1.49 -8.29
C LEU A 113 6.58 2.21 -8.08
N PRO A 114 6.61 3.54 -8.29
CA PRO A 114 7.76 4.36 -7.95
C PRO A 114 8.04 4.30 -6.44
N VAL A 115 9.30 4.46 -6.06
CA VAL A 115 9.72 4.58 -4.65
C VAL A 115 9.00 5.77 -4.02
N TYR A 116 8.43 5.58 -2.82
CA TYR A 116 7.76 6.65 -2.09
C TYR A 116 8.69 7.86 -1.93
N PRO A 117 8.31 9.04 -2.45
CA PRO A 117 9.16 10.21 -2.36
C PRO A 117 9.23 10.70 -0.91
N GLY A 118 10.42 11.11 -0.47
CA GLY A 118 10.53 12.00 0.67
C GLY A 118 10.00 13.37 0.27
N VAL A 119 9.05 13.91 1.02
CA VAL A 119 8.52 15.26 0.81
C VAL A 119 8.94 16.13 1.99
N ALA A 120 9.41 17.34 1.71
CA ALA A 120 9.79 18.32 2.71
C ALA A 120 9.22 19.68 2.31
N ASN A 121 8.86 20.50 3.31
CA ASN A 121 8.37 21.85 3.06
C ASN A 121 9.45 22.67 2.34
N SER A 122 9.08 23.34 1.25
CA SER A 122 9.96 24.19 0.44
C SER A 122 10.51 25.39 1.21
N GLU A 123 9.81 25.84 2.25
CA GLU A 123 10.15 26.98 3.10
C GLU A 123 11.12 26.64 4.23
N LEU A 124 11.55 25.37 4.36
CA LEU A 124 12.57 25.01 5.34
C LEU A 124 13.85 25.84 5.12
N PRO A 125 14.51 26.32 6.19
CA PRO A 125 15.80 27.00 6.08
C PRO A 125 16.79 26.20 5.22
N GLU A 126 17.57 26.90 4.41
CA GLU A 126 18.46 26.26 3.42
C GLU A 126 19.44 25.28 4.09
N GLU A 127 19.96 25.63 5.27
CA GLU A 127 20.81 24.78 6.08
C GLU A 127 20.12 23.44 6.44
N VAL A 128 18.86 23.48 6.83
CA VAL A 128 18.07 22.29 7.18
C VAL A 128 17.80 21.43 5.94
N ARG A 129 17.50 22.05 4.78
CA ARG A 129 17.34 21.33 3.49
C ARG A 129 18.66 20.69 3.04
N TYR A 130 19.77 21.40 3.18
CA TYR A 130 21.10 20.93 2.80
C TYR A 130 21.56 19.78 3.69
N LEU A 131 21.44 19.90 5.01
CA LEU A 131 21.79 18.85 5.97
C LEU A 131 20.93 17.59 5.78
N SER A 132 19.61 17.77 5.62
CA SER A 132 18.68 16.67 5.35
C SER A 132 19.07 15.93 4.07
N SER A 133 19.29 16.66 2.97
CA SER A 133 19.64 16.05 1.67
C SER A 133 21.03 15.41 1.64
N ARG A 134 22.06 15.99 2.29
CA ARG A 134 23.39 15.38 2.41
C ARG A 134 23.37 14.11 3.25
N ARG A 135 22.70 14.14 4.40
CA ARG A 135 22.66 13.01 5.33
C ARG A 135 21.83 11.86 4.76
N LEU A 136 20.79 12.18 3.98
CA LEU A 136 19.97 11.21 3.27
C LEU A 136 20.71 10.53 2.10
N ARG A 137 21.59 11.25 1.40
CA ARG A 137 22.49 10.68 0.39
C ARG A 137 23.60 9.81 0.98
N SER A 138 23.98 10.02 2.24
CA SER A 138 25.09 9.32 2.90
C SER A 138 24.81 7.86 3.31
N ARG A 139 23.65 7.29 2.93
CA ARG A 139 23.31 5.85 3.09
C ARG A 139 23.45 5.26 4.51
N THR A 140 23.31 6.07 5.56
CA THR A 140 23.12 5.50 6.91
C THR A 140 21.63 5.21 7.11
N GLY A 141 21.15 4.06 6.62
CA GLY A 141 19.76 3.58 6.80
C GLY A 141 19.30 3.52 8.27
N ARG A 142 20.24 3.61 9.23
CA ARG A 142 19.96 3.70 10.67
C ARG A 142 19.45 5.07 11.12
N PHE A 143 19.86 6.17 10.48
CA PHE A 143 19.50 7.53 10.91
C PHE A 143 18.03 7.85 10.61
N LEU A 144 17.52 7.48 9.44
CA LEU A 144 16.10 7.60 9.11
C LEU A 144 15.21 6.66 9.92
N THR A 145 15.68 5.42 10.12
CA THR A 145 15.00 4.45 10.98
C THR A 145 14.86 5.00 12.40
N TRP A 146 15.87 5.72 12.90
CA TRP A 146 15.87 6.36 14.21
C TRP A 146 14.95 7.59 14.28
N ILE A 147 15.02 8.52 13.31
CA ILE A 147 14.15 9.72 13.30
C ILE A 147 12.68 9.35 13.11
N LEU A 148 12.38 8.40 12.22
CA LEU A 148 11.00 8.05 11.86
C LEU A 148 10.42 6.92 12.72
N ASN A 149 11.25 6.27 13.54
CA ASN A 149 10.91 5.01 14.23
C ASN A 149 10.25 3.98 13.29
N ARG A 150 10.74 3.89 12.05
CA ARG A 150 10.22 3.00 10.99
C ARG A 150 11.38 2.20 10.37
N MET A 151 11.45 0.90 10.68
CA MET A 151 12.52 -0.01 10.21
C MET A 151 12.51 -0.35 8.71
N HIS A 152 11.51 0.10 7.96
CA HIS A 152 11.31 -0.31 6.56
C HIS A 152 11.73 0.75 5.53
N ILE A 153 12.07 1.96 5.97
CA ILE A 153 12.53 3.03 5.09
C ILE A 153 14.07 2.92 5.01
N ARG A 154 14.55 2.21 3.98
CA ARG A 154 15.99 1.98 3.77
C ARG A 154 16.65 3.03 2.90
N ASP A 155 15.88 3.62 1.99
CA ASP A 155 16.30 4.68 1.08
C ASP A 155 15.20 5.75 1.01
N VAL A 156 15.56 7.02 1.13
CA VAL A 156 14.67 8.16 0.85
C VAL A 156 15.26 8.92 -0.33
N CYS A 157 14.60 8.84 -1.47
CA CYS A 157 14.89 9.72 -2.60
C CYS A 157 14.05 10.98 -2.48
N PHE A 158 14.70 12.14 -2.34
CA PHE A 158 14.06 13.40 -2.67
C PHE A 158 14.06 13.55 -4.18
N TYR A 159 12.87 13.64 -4.76
CA TYR A 159 12.73 13.93 -6.17
C TYR A 159 12.53 15.45 -6.35
N PRO A 160 13.50 16.18 -6.93
CA PRO A 160 13.37 17.62 -7.16
C PRO A 160 12.13 17.99 -7.98
N ARG A 161 11.66 17.08 -8.85
CA ARG A 161 10.46 17.27 -9.70
C ARG A 161 9.14 17.33 -8.92
N PHE A 162 9.07 16.88 -7.67
CA PHE A 162 7.84 16.92 -6.88
C PHE A 162 7.73 18.15 -5.97
N ILE A 163 8.82 18.90 -5.77
CA ILE A 163 8.84 20.10 -4.91
C ILE A 163 7.85 21.16 -5.42
N LYS A 164 7.69 21.30 -6.75
CA LYS A 164 6.77 22.27 -7.37
C LYS A 164 5.29 21.85 -7.39
N ARG A 165 4.97 20.63 -6.95
CA ARG A 165 3.59 20.09 -6.94
C ARG A 165 2.97 20.04 -5.54
N CYS A 166 3.75 20.30 -4.50
CA CYS A 166 3.26 20.46 -3.14
C CYS A 166 2.93 21.93 -2.93
N MET A 167 1.66 22.28 -3.05
CA MET A 167 1.13 23.53 -2.49
C MET A 167 0.56 23.22 -1.10
N PRO A 168 0.64 24.16 -0.15
CA PRO A 168 0.07 24.00 1.19
C PRO A 168 -1.43 23.71 1.17
#